data_AF-A0A524JAN0-F1
#
_entry.id   AF-A0A524JAN0-F1
#
_cell.length_a   1.000
_cell.length_b   1.000
_cell.length_c   1.000
_cell.angle_alpha   90.00
_cell.angle_beta   90.00
_cell.angle_gamma   90.00
#
_symmetry.space_group_name_H-M   'P 1'
#
loop_
_entity.id
_entity.type
_entity.pdbx_description
1 polymer ?
#
loop_
_entity_poly.entity_id
_entity_poly.type
_entity_poly.pdbx_seq_one_letter_code
_entity_poly.pdbx_strand_id
1 'polypeptide(L)' 'VPESPAELGGILVGDVITQVNGRRVTRAQPLDEHILQYSPGDIVTLTLQRDGRTRQLDVKLAAEPQG' A
#
# COMPACT_ATOMS: atom_id res chain seq x y z
N VAL A 1 15.00 -3.10 -1.74
CA VAL A 1 15.09 -4.24 -2.67
C VAL A 1 14.16 -3.97 -3.84
N PRO A 2 14.59 -4.13 -5.10
CA PRO A 2 13.66 -4.15 -6.22
C PRO A 2 12.73 -5.37 -6.01
N GLU A 3 11.45 -5.28 -6.37
CA GLU A 3 10.38 -6.27 -6.08
C GLU A 3 9.67 -6.13 -4.72
N SER A 4 9.56 -4.92 -4.16
CA SER A 4 8.63 -4.73 -3.03
C SER A 4 7.17 -4.88 -3.52
N PRO A 5 6.23 -5.36 -2.68
CA PRO A 5 4.81 -5.48 -3.04
C PRO A 5 4.18 -4.15 -3.50
N ALA A 6 4.82 -2.99 -3.23
CA ALA A 6 4.44 -1.70 -3.77
C ALA A 6 4.67 -1.59 -5.29
N GLU A 7 5.73 -2.18 -5.82
CA GLU A 7 6.08 -2.15 -7.25
C GLU A 7 5.05 -2.91 -8.10
N LEU A 8 4.44 -3.97 -7.55
CA LEU A 8 3.41 -4.77 -8.22
C LEU A 8 2.05 -4.06 -8.31
N GLY A 9 1.84 -3.01 -7.52
CA GLY A 9 0.58 -2.24 -7.47
C GLY A 9 0.54 -0.98 -8.33
N GLY A 10 1.58 -0.71 -9.13
CA GLY A 10 1.69 0.56 -9.87
C GLY A 10 2.00 1.78 -8.99
N ILE A 11 2.55 1.54 -7.80
CA ILE A 11 3.04 2.59 -6.89
C ILE A 11 4.41 3.06 -7.41
N LEU A 12 4.57 4.38 -7.47
CA LEU A 12 5.79 5.03 -7.94
C LEU A 12 6.53 5.68 -6.79
N VAL A 13 7.84 5.85 -6.95
CA VAL A 13 8.64 6.65 -6.04
C VAL A 13 8.07 8.07 -5.99
N GLY A 14 7.78 8.54 -4.78
CA GLY A 14 7.13 9.84 -4.53
C GLY A 14 5.65 9.75 -4.17
N ASP A 15 5.04 8.56 -4.25
CA ASP A 15 3.69 8.35 -3.74
C ASP A 15 3.64 8.40 -2.22
N VAL A 16 2.68 9.15 -1.69
CA VAL A 16 2.38 9.18 -0.25
C VAL A 16 1.09 8.42 0.00
N ILE A 17 1.19 7.23 0.59
CA ILE A 17 0.02 6.46 1.00
C ILE A 17 -0.59 7.12 2.23
N THR A 18 -1.88 7.44 2.14
CA THR A 18 -2.63 8.12 3.21
C THR A 18 -3.73 7.23 3.79
N GLN A 19 -4.20 6.23 3.04
CA GLN A 19 -5.21 5.27 3.51
C GLN A 19 -5.04 3.88 2.89
N VAL A 20 -5.53 2.86 3.60
CA VAL A 20 -5.63 1.46 3.17
C VAL A 20 -7.06 1.00 3.41
N ASN A 21 -7.75 0.58 2.36
CA ASN A 21 -9.15 0.13 2.40
C ASN A 21 -10.07 1.15 3.12
N GLY A 22 -9.86 2.44 2.83
CA GLY A 22 -10.58 3.55 3.48
C GLY A 22 -10.13 3.91 4.90
N ARG A 23 -9.23 3.14 5.51
CA ARG A 23 -8.68 3.41 6.86
C ARG A 23 -7.44 4.28 6.75
N ARG A 24 -7.39 5.38 7.51
CA ARG A 24 -6.27 6.32 7.48
C ARG A 24 -5.03 5.72 8.10
N VAL A 25 -3.92 5.78 7.35
CA VAL A 25 -2.60 5.43 7.89
C VAL A 25 -2.16 6.55 8.83
N THR A 26 -1.85 6.21 10.07
CA THR A 26 -1.41 7.15 11.10
C THR A 26 -0.18 6.62 11.80
N ARG A 27 0.45 7.43 12.67
CA ARG A 27 1.58 6.95 13.48
C ARG A 27 1.21 5.82 14.44
N ALA A 28 -0.05 5.77 14.89
CA ALA A 28 -0.53 4.74 15.80
C ALA A 28 -0.99 3.47 15.08
N GLN A 29 -1.29 3.56 13.78
CA GLN A 29 -1.70 2.46 12.92
C GLN A 29 -0.95 2.62 11.60
N PRO A 30 0.32 2.17 11.57
CA PRO A 30 1.15 2.31 10.40
C PRO A 30 0.69 1.34 9.29
N LEU A 31 1.21 1.55 8.09
CA LEU A 31 0.82 0.80 6.90
C LEU A 31 1.05 -0.71 7.06
N ASP A 32 2.17 -1.10 7.65
CA ASP A 32 2.51 -2.51 7.94
C ASP A 32 1.43 -3.17 8.80
N GLU A 33 0.99 -2.53 9.89
CA GLU A 33 -0.07 -3.05 10.75
C GLU A 33 -1.41 -3.21 10.02
N HIS A 34 -1.70 -2.33 9.04
CA HIS A 34 -2.86 -2.50 8.17
C HIS A 34 -2.71 -3.69 7.23
N ILE A 35 -1.54 -3.88 6.61
CA ILE A 35 -1.29 -4.95 5.65
C ILE A 35 -1.26 -6.33 6.34
N LEU A 36 -0.73 -6.41 7.56
CA LEU A 36 -0.69 -7.63 8.37
C LEU A 36 -2.08 -8.22 8.70
N GLN A 37 -3.14 -7.41 8.56
CA GLN A 37 -4.52 -7.88 8.75
C GLN A 37 -5.08 -8.62 7.53
N TYR A 38 -4.36 -8.59 6.41
CA TYR A 38 -4.77 -9.22 5.16
C TYR A 38 -3.81 -10.36 4.81
N SER A 39 -4.31 -11.30 4.01
CA SER A 39 -3.49 -12.43 3.54
C SER A 39 -2.83 -12.12 2.21
N PRO A 40 -1.65 -12.71 1.93
CA PRO A 40 -1.09 -12.72 0.59
C PRO A 40 -2.12 -13.20 -0.44
N GLY A 41 -2.28 -12.45 -1.52
CA GLY A 41 -3.25 -12.67 -2.58
C GLY A 41 -4.51 -11.83 -2.44
N ASP A 42 -4.76 -11.20 -1.29
CA ASP A 42 -5.89 -10.30 -1.09
C ASP A 42 -5.69 -8.98 -1.86
N ILE A 43 -6.79 -8.33 -2.24
CA ILE A 43 -6.77 -7.06 -2.96
C ILE A 43 -7.13 -5.94 -1.98
N VAL A 44 -6.20 -5.02 -1.77
CA VAL A 44 -6.40 -3.85 -0.92
C VAL A 44 -6.42 -2.57 -1.76
N THR A 45 -7.39 -1.70 -1.49
CA THR A 45 -7.44 -0.38 -2.10
C THR A 45 -6.56 0.60 -1.34
N LEU A 46 -5.50 1.10 -1.97
CA LEU A 46 -4.63 2.12 -1.39
C LEU A 46 -5.03 3.50 -1.88
N THR A 47 -5.26 4.43 -0.95
CA THR A 47 -5.39 5.85 -1.28
C THR A 47 -4.03 6.51 -1.13
N LEU A 48 -3.52 7.05 -2.23
CA LEU A 48 -2.22 7.71 -2.30
C LEU A 48 -2.33 9.12 -2.86
N GLN A 49 -1.34 9.95 -2.57
CA GLN A 49 -1.20 11.29 -3.11
C GLN A 49 0.01 11.34 -4.04
N ARG A 50 -0.22 11.65 -5.31
CA ARG A 50 0.78 11.74 -6.39
C ARG A 50 0.61 13.06 -7.13
N ASP A 51 1.66 13.86 -7.24
CA ASP A 51 1.61 15.19 -7.89
C ASP A 51 0.51 16.11 -7.30
N GLY A 52 0.30 16.04 -5.99
CA GLY A 52 -0.75 16.80 -5.29
C GLY A 52 -2.17 16.30 -5.54
N ARG A 53 -2.37 15.24 -6.34
CA ARG A 53 -3.68 14.63 -6.60
C ARG A 53 -3.83 13.34 -5.82
N THR A 54 -5.01 13.15 -5.26
CA THR A 54 -5.39 11.88 -4.65
C THR A 54 -5.72 10.86 -5.72
N ARG A 55 -5.18 9.66 -5.60
CA ARG A 55 -5.46 8.50 -6.45
C ARG A 55 -5.77 7.30 -5.57
N GLN A 56 -6.60 6.40 -6.09
CA GLN A 56 -6.83 5.10 -5.50
C GLN A 56 -6.32 4.03 -6.46
N LEU A 57 -5.60 3.05 -5.91
CA LEU A 57 -5.11 1.90 -6.65
C LEU A 57 -5.47 0.63 -5.88
N ASP A 58 -6.03 -0.34 -6.58
CA ASP A 58 -6.22 -1.67 -6.05
C ASP A 58 -4.93 -2.45 -6.22
N VAL A 59 -4.32 -2.84 -5.10
CA VAL A 59 -3.05 -3.54 -5.05
C VAL A 59 -3.29 -4.93 -4.50
N LYS A 60 -2.86 -5.94 -5.26
CA LYS A 60 -2.83 -7.31 -4.76
C LYS A 60 -1.62 -7.46 -3.84
N LEU A 61 -1.87 -7.83 -2.58
CA LEU A 61 -0.81 -8.10 -1.63
C LEU A 61 -0.02 -9.32 -2.09
N ALA A 62 1.20 -9.13 -2.55
CA ALA A 62 2.13 -10.25 -2.68
C ALA A 62 2.66 -10.59 -1.28
N ALA A 63 2.89 -11.87 -1.01
CA ALA A 63 3.66 -12.24 0.18
C ALA A 63 4.98 -11.48 0.09
N GLU A 64 5.32 -10.70 1.13
CA GLU A 64 6.56 -9.97 1.19
C GLU A 64 7.69 -10.90 0.74
N PRO A 65 8.50 -10.56 -0.28
CA PRO A 65 9.76 -11.25 -0.44
C PRO A 65 10.55 -10.94 0.82
N GLN A 66 10.61 -11.91 1.72
CA GLN A 66 11.52 -11.91 2.85
C GLN A 66 12.92 -11.81 2.24
N GLY A 67 13.47 -10.59 2.25
CA GLY A 67 14.90 -10.36 2.06
C GLY A 67 15.60 -10.51 3.40
#